data_AF-A0A482ZXT6-F1
#
_entry.id   AF-A0A482ZXT6-F1
#
_cell.length_a   1.000
_cell.length_b   1.000
_cell.length_c   1.000
_cell.angle_alpha   90.00
_cell.angle_beta   90.00
_cell.angle_gamma   90.00
#
_symmetry.space_group_name_H-M   'P 1'
#
loop_
_entity.id
_entity.type
_entity.pdbx_description
1 polymer ?
#
loop_
_entity_poly.entity_id
_entity_poly.type
_entity_poly.pdbx_seq_one_letter_code
_entity_poly.pdbx_strand_id
1 'polypeptide(L)' 'MQFKLENFKPIKSAEIKVNDLTLIFGDNNTGKTYIAYALYGLFSKWNDIVFDIEFFIEQ' A
#
# COMPACT_ATOMS: atom_id res chain seq x y z
N MET A 1 -5.85 -0.52 -8.36
CA MET A 1 -5.61 -1.44 -7.22
C MET A 1 -6.40 -0.95 -6.00
N GLN A 2 -6.97 -1.85 -5.19
CA GLN A 2 -7.52 -1.48 -3.87
C GLN A 2 -6.44 -1.74 -2.82
N PHE A 3 -5.98 -0.69 -2.14
CA PHE A 3 -4.99 -0.77 -1.07
C PHE A 3 -5.68 -0.53 0.27
N LYS A 4 -5.52 -1.46 1.21
CA LYS A 4 -6.09 -1.37 2.55
C LYS A 4 -4.99 -1.45 3.59
N LEU A 5 -5.07 -0.59 4.61
CA LEU A 5 -4.14 -0.54 5.72
C LEU A 5 -4.92 -0.39 7.02
N GLU A 6 -4.64 -1.23 8.01
CA GLU A 6 -5.31 -1.22 9.31
C GLU A 6 -4.28 -1.18 10.44
N ASN A 7 -4.63 -0.47 11.52
CA ASN A 7 -3.85 -0.41 12.76
C ASN A 7 -2.36 -0.09 12.57
N PHE A 8 -2.04 0.85 11.66
CA PHE A 8 -0.67 1.20 11.31
C PHE A 8 -0.32 2.63 11.74
N LYS A 9 0.44 2.74 12.85
CA LYS A 9 0.85 4.03 13.43
C LYS A 9 -0.37 4.95 13.69
N PRO A 10 -0.51 6.21 13.21
CA PRO A 10 -1.71 6.99 13.52
C PRO A 10 -2.93 6.55 12.70
N ILE A 11 -2.76 5.64 11.73
CA ILE A 11 -3.82 5.19 10.83
C ILE A 11 -4.56 4.02 11.47
N LYS A 12 -5.79 4.25 11.94
CA LYS A 12 -6.68 3.17 12.41
C LYS A 12 -7.16 2.31 11.26
N SER A 13 -7.62 2.96 10.18
CA SER A 13 -7.99 2.31 8.92
C SER A 13 -7.77 3.29 7.76
N ALA A 14 -7.37 2.76 6.61
CA ALA A 14 -7.33 3.46 5.34
C ALA A 14 -7.69 2.48 4.22
N GLU A 15 -8.55 2.92 3.30
CA GLU A 15 -8.85 2.23 2.06
C GLU A 15 -8.66 3.22 0.92
N ILE A 16 -7.80 2.86 -0.04
CA ILE A 16 -7.37 3.74 -1.11
C ILE A 16 -7.52 2.99 -2.43
N LYS A 17 -8.31 3.56 -3.33
CA LYS A 17 -8.31 3.16 -4.73
C LYS A 17 -7.14 3.83 -5.44
N VAL A 18 -6.10 3.05 -5.73
CA VAL A 18 -4.92 3.51 -6.46
C VAL A 18 -5.25 3.52 -7.96
N ASN A 19 -5.18 4.70 -8.57
CA ASN A 19 -5.30 4.99 -10.00
C ASN A 19 -3.98 5.58 -10.55
N ASP A 20 -3.92 5.84 -11.86
CA ASP A 20 -2.74 6.38 -12.57
C ASP A 20 -2.13 7.62 -11.89
N LEU A 21 -2.98 8.51 -11.36
CA LEU A 21 -2.60 9.58 -10.46
C LEU A 21 -3.43 9.49 -9.19
N THR A 22 -2.76 9.38 -8.04
CA THR A 22 -3.39 9.33 -6.72
C THR A 22 -2.76 10.40 -5.82
N LEU A 23 -3.54 11.39 -5.41
CA LEU A 23 -3.08 12.49 -4.55
C LEU A 23 -3.50 12.23 -3.10
N ILE A 24 -2.51 12.26 -2.19
CA ILE A 24 -2.74 12.15 -0.74
C ILE A 24 -2.41 13.51 -0.11
N PHE A 25 -3.41 14.18 0.44
CA PHE A 25 -3.28 15.51 1.05
C PHE A 25 -4.06 15.59 2.37
N GLY A 26 -3.84 16.67 3.14
CA GLY A 26 -4.42 16.89 4.47
C GLY A 26 -3.39 17.39 5.48
N ASP A 27 -3.79 17.48 6.75
CA ASP A 27 -2.96 18.07 7.81
C ASP A 27 -1.71 17.27 8.14
N ASN A 28 -0.70 17.93 8.69
CA ASN A 28 0.55 17.27 9.09
C ASN A 28 0.30 16.19 10.14
N ASN A 29 1.14 15.15 10.12
CA ASN A 29 1.12 14.04 11.09
C ASN A 29 -0.17 13.18 11.11
N THR A 30 -1.02 13.25 10.10
CA THR A 30 -2.27 12.47 9.99
C THR A 30 -2.13 11.12 9.27
N GLY A 31 -0.90 10.72 8.93
CA GLY A 31 -0.64 9.41 8.31
C GLY A 31 -0.21 9.44 6.84
N LYS A 32 -0.20 10.61 6.18
CA LYS A 32 0.19 10.74 4.76
C LYS A 32 1.53 10.08 4.43
N THR A 33 2.58 10.35 5.21
CA THR A 33 3.91 9.75 5.03
C THR A 33 3.88 8.23 5.18
N TYR A 34 3.05 7.71 6.10
CA TYR A 34 2.96 6.28 6.36
C TYR A 34 2.21 5.54 5.25
N ILE A 35 1.14 6.14 4.72
CA ILE A 35 0.47 5.62 3.52
C ILE A 35 1.45 5.58 2.35
N ALA A 36 2.18 6.67 2.11
CA ALA A 36 3.17 6.73 1.03
C ALA A 36 4.25 5.66 1.15
N TYR A 37 4.80 5.45 2.36
CA TYR A 37 5.80 4.41 2.59
C TYR A 37 5.26 2.98 2.50
N ALA A 38 4.04 2.73 2.97
CA ALA A 38 3.43 1.41 2.85
C ALA A 38 3.19 1.05 1.37
N LEU A 39 2.66 2.00 0.58
CA LEU A 39 2.52 1.84 -0.87
C LEU A 39 3.88 1.65 -1.56
N TYR A 40 4.88 2.46 -1.21
CA TYR A 40 6.22 2.33 -1.76
C TYR A 40 6.83 0.95 -1.47
N GLY A 41 6.74 0.47 -0.22
CA GLY A 41 7.24 -0.85 0.16
C GLY A 41 6.58 -1.96 -0.64
N LEU A 42 5.25 -1.93 -0.76
CA LEU A 42 4.48 -2.88 -1.56
C LEU A 42 4.93 -2.87 -3.04
N PHE A 43 5.03 -1.69 -3.65
CA PHE A 43 5.43 -1.59 -5.06
C PHE A 43 6.89 -1.95 -5.29
N SER A 44 7.78 -1.63 -4.36
CA SER A 44 9.21 -1.97 -4.45
C SER A 44 9.46 -3.49 -4.46
N LYS A 45 8.49 -4.26 -3.96
CA LYS A 45 8.52 -5.72 -3.86
C LYS A 45 7.49 -6.41 -4.74
N TRP A 46 6.83 -5.66 -5.62
CA TRP A 46 5.69 -6.18 -6.38
C TRP A 46 6.06 -7.40 -7.23
N ASN A 47 7.16 -7.33 -7.97
CA ASN A 47 7.60 -8.44 -8.84
C ASN A 47 7.99 -9.67 -8.02
N ASP A 48 8.71 -9.49 -6.91
CA ASP A 48 9.08 -10.57 -5.99
C ASP A 48 7.82 -11.27 -5.44
N ILE A 49 6.84 -10.48 -4.97
CA ILE A 49 5.57 -10.97 -4.44
C ILE A 49 4.77 -11.73 -5.50
N VAL A 50 4.67 -11.19 -6.72
CA VAL A 50 3.93 -11.83 -7.83
C VAL A 50 4.58 -13.16 -8.19
N PHE A 51 5.91 -13.19 -8.34
CA PHE A 51 6.64 -14.40 -8.66
C PHE A 51 6.45 -15.49 -7.59
N ASP A 52 6.57 -15.11 -6.31
CA ASP A 52 6.36 -16.05 -5.20
C ASP A 52 4.94 -16.63 -5.22
N ILE A 53 3.92 -15.81 -5.46
CA ILE A 53 2.52 -16.25 -5.56
C ILE A 53 2.32 -17.22 -6.73
N GLU A 54 2.84 -16.89 -7.92
CA GLU A 54 2.74 -17.75 -9.10
C GLU A 54 3.39 -19.12 -8.84
N PHE A 55 4.58 -19.13 -8.25
CA PHE A 55 5.26 -20.36 -7.86
C PHE A 55 4.43 -21.23 -6.89
N PHE A 56 3.76 -20.62 -5.90
CA PHE A 56 2.90 -21.36 -4.96
C PHE A 56 1.64 -21.94 -5.61
N ILE A 57 1.10 -21.31 -6.67
CA ILE A 57 -0.12 -21.77 -7.35
C ILE A 57 0.18 -22.90 -8.34
N GLU A 58 1.37 -22.92 -8.93
CA GLU A 58 1.78 -23.95 -9.89
C GLU A 58 2.17 -25.30 -9.26
N GLN A 59 2.23 -25.37 -7.93
CA GLN A 59 2.57 -26.55 -7.13
C GLN A 59 1.32 -27.22 -6.55
#